data_AF-A0A960P0D0-F1
#
_entry.id   AF-A0A960P0D0-F1
#
_cell.length_a   1.000
_cell.length_b   1.000
_cell.length_c   1.000
_cell.angle_alpha   90.00
_cell.angle_beta   90.00
_cell.angle_gamma   90.00
#
_symmetry.space_group_name_H-M   'P 1'
#
loop_
_entity.id
_entity.type
_entity.pdbx_description
1 polymer ?
#
loop_
_entity_poly.entity_id
_entity_poly.type
_entity_poly.pdbx_seq_one_letter_code
_entity_poly.pdbx_strand_id
1 'polypeptide(L)' 'GDVTQIDLPKNVQSGLKEAAAILDRVEGIKFVYFDERDVVRHPLVQKIVTAYDRYQPQPQQHAHPSSEPEP' A
#
# COMPACT_ATOMS: atom_id res chain seq x y z
N GLY A 1 6.38 -3.24 -8.06
CA GLY A 1 4.96 -2.99 -8.41
C GLY A 1 4.34 -2.12 -7.34
N ASP A 2 3.12 -1.64 -7.57
CA ASP A 2 2.37 -0.81 -6.61
C ASP A 2 1.42 -1.68 -5.78
N VAL A 3 1.63 -1.72 -4.47
CA VAL A 3 0.82 -2.52 -3.53
C VAL A 3 -0.60 -1.98 -3.34
N THR A 4 -0.86 -0.73 -3.73
CA THR A 4 -2.18 -0.10 -3.66
C THR A 4 -3.07 -0.45 -4.86
N GLN A 5 -2.46 -0.89 -5.97
CA GLN A 5 -3.17 -1.21 -7.21
C GLN A 5 -3.45 -2.72 -7.29
N ILE A 6 -4.53 -3.15 -6.66
CA ILE A 6 -5.02 -4.53 -6.74
C ILE A 6 -6.12 -4.58 -7.81
N ASP A 7 -5.74 -4.84 -9.05
CA ASP A 7 -6.67 -5.04 -10.17
C ASP A 7 -7.08 -6.52 -10.31
N LEU A 8 -7.44 -7.13 -9.18
CA LEU A 8 -7.79 -8.54 -9.09
C LEU A 8 -9.27 -8.71 -8.71
N PRO A 9 -9.93 -9.79 -9.15
CA PRO A 9 -11.27 -10.13 -8.67
C PRO A 9 -11.33 -10.20 -7.14
N LYS A 10 -12.51 -9.93 -6.58
CA LYS A 10 -12.73 -10.03 -5.14
C LYS A 10 -12.31 -11.41 -4.64
N ASN A 11 -11.60 -11.45 -3.51
CA ASN A 11 -11.06 -12.65 -2.86
C ASN A 11 -9.85 -13.30 -3.52
N VAL A 12 -9.24 -12.68 -4.54
CA VAL A 12 -7.96 -13.13 -5.08
C VAL A 12 -6.83 -12.45 -4.30
N GLN A 13 -5.92 -13.26 -3.75
CA GLN A 13 -4.71 -12.79 -3.08
C GLN A 13 -3.80 -12.06 -4.07
N SER A 14 -3.19 -10.96 -3.64
CA SER A 14 -2.21 -10.25 -4.47
C SER A 14 -0.89 -11.02 -4.52
N GLY A 15 -0.50 -11.49 -5.71
CA GLY A 15 0.79 -12.16 -5.91
C GLY A 15 1.99 -11.28 -5.54
N LEU A 16 1.88 -9.96 -5.66
CA LEU A 16 2.93 -9.03 -5.20
C LEU A 16 3.08 -9.04 -3.68
N LYS A 17 1.96 -9.05 -2.94
CA LYS A 17 1.97 -9.12 -1.47
C LYS A 17 2.46 -10.49 -1.00
N GLU A 18 2.00 -11.56 -1.65
CA GLU A 18 2.42 -12.92 -1.37
C GLU A 18 3.93 -13.11 -1.60
N ALA A 19 4.44 -12.69 -2.76
CA ALA A 19 5.86 -12.75 -3.08
C ALA A 19 6.70 -11.93 -2.09
N ALA A 20 6.23 -10.74 -1.69
CA ALA A 20 6.90 -9.94 -0.68
C ALA A 20 7.02 -10.67 0.66
N ALA A 21 5.93 -11.31 1.11
CA ALA A 21 5.94 -12.07 2.37
C ALA A 21 6.82 -13.33 2.31
N ILE A 22 6.80 -14.06 1.19
CA ILE A 22 7.61 -15.28 1.01
C ILE A 22 9.10 -14.95 0.97
N LEU A 23 9.47 -13.87 0.27
CA LEU A 23 10.87 -13.55 0.00
C LEU A 23 11.51 -12.66 1.07
N ASP A 24 10.74 -12.17 2.05
CA ASP A 24 11.21 -11.29 3.13
C ASP A 24 12.41 -11.86 3.93
N ARG A 25 12.52 -13.19 4.00
CA ARG A 25 13.58 -13.89 4.75
C ARG A 25 14.65 -14.54 3.86
N VAL A 26 14.60 -14.30 2.55
CA VAL A 26 15.57 -14.88 1.62
C VAL A 26 16.83 -14.02 1.63
N GLU A 27 17.94 -14.61 2.06
CA GLU A 27 19.25 -13.94 2.03
C GLU A 27 19.61 -13.53 0.60
N GLY A 28 20.07 -12.29 0.43
CA GLY A 28 20.40 -11.72 -0.88
C GLY A 28 19.24 -11.04 -1.60
N ILE A 29 18.02 -11.08 -1.06
CA ILE A 29 16.87 -10.31 -1.57
C ILE A 29 16.62 -9.10 -0.67
N LYS A 30 16.39 -7.94 -1.28
CA LYS A 30 16.02 -6.70 -0.58
C LYS A 30 14.81 -6.06 -1.24
N PHE A 31 13.81 -5.73 -0.42
CA PHE A 31 12.68 -4.91 -0.84
C PHE A 31 13.01 -3.43 -0.63
N VAL A 32 12.76 -2.62 -1.65
CA VAL A 32 12.89 -1.16 -1.61
C VAL A 32 11.50 -0.58 -1.83
N TYR A 33 11.06 0.23 -0.88
CA TYR A 33 9.77 0.91 -0.92
C TYR A 33 10.02 2.36 -1.30
N PHE A 34 9.40 2.80 -2.38
CA PHE A 34 9.43 4.17 -2.84
C PHE A 34 8.27 4.95 -2.24
N ASP A 35 8.47 6.23 -1.99
CA ASP A 35 7.42 7.16 -1.60
C ASP A 35 7.21 8.26 -2.65
N GLU A 36 6.28 9.17 -2.38
CA GLU A 36 5.90 10.26 -3.28
C GLU A 36 7.09 11.14 -3.70
N ARG A 37 8.12 11.25 -2.84
CA ARG A 37 9.33 12.04 -3.11
C ARG A 37 10.18 11.38 -4.20
N ASP A 38 10.09 10.07 -4.36
CA ASP A 38 10.84 9.32 -5.37
C ASP A 38 10.19 9.39 -6.76
N VAL A 39 8.87 9.61 -6.82
CA VAL A 39 8.08 9.63 -8.06
C VAL A 39 8.06 11.02 -8.68
N VAL A 40 8.02 12.07 -7.85
CA VAL A 40 7.71 13.42 -8.35
C VAL A 40 8.97 14.27 -8.52
N ARG A 41 9.49 14.26 -9.75
CA ARG A 41 10.68 15.05 -10.12
C ARG A 41 10.38 16.51 -10.46
N HIS A 42 9.13 16.86 -10.74
CA HIS A 42 8.73 18.21 -11.14
C HIS A 42 7.95 18.93 -10.03
N PRO A 43 8.39 20.12 -9.58
CA PRO A 43 7.79 20.81 -8.43
C PRO A 43 6.28 21.08 -8.56
N LEU A 44 5.78 21.28 -9.77
CA LEU A 44 4.33 21.48 -10.01
C LEU A 44 3.52 20.21 -9.73
N VAL A 45 4.00 19.06 -10.18
CA VAL A 45 3.31 17.78 -9.97
C VAL A 45 3.23 17.47 -8.47
N GLN A 46 4.26 17.85 -7.70
CA GLN A 46 4.29 17.61 -6.26
C GLN A 46 3.22 18.43 -5.55
N LYS A 47 3.07 19.70 -5.93
CA LYS A 47 2.01 20.57 -5.42
C LYS A 47 0.62 20.03 -5.73
N ILE A 48 0.41 19.42 -6.90
CA ILE A 48 -0.86 18.82 -7.30
C ILE A 48 -1.16 17.61 -6.41
N VAL A 49 -0.23 16.65 -6.29
CA VAL A 49 -0.41 15.43 -5.46
C VAL A 49 -0.71 15.82 -4.01
N THR A 50 0.12 16.67 -3.40
CA THR A 50 -0.08 17.12 -2.02
C THR A 50 -1.42 17.85 -1.80
N ALA A 51 -1.96 18.53 -2.81
CA ALA A 51 -3.28 19.17 -2.69
C ALA A 51 -4.41 18.13 -2.65
N TYR A 52 -4.32 17.06 -3.45
CA TYR A 52 -5.28 15.96 -3.42
C TYR A 52 -5.19 15.13 -2.13
N ASP A 53 -4.00 14.90 -1.58
CA ASP A 53 -3.84 14.19 -0.31
C ASP A 53 -4.48 14.94 0.86
N ARG A 54 -4.34 16.27 0.89
CA ARG A 54 -5.02 17.12 1.89
C ARG A 54 -6.53 17.17 1.69
N TYR A 55 -6.99 16.98 0.47
CA TYR A 55 -8.41 17.00 0.13
C TYR A 55 -9.11 15.68 0.43
N GLN A 56 -8.38 14.56 0.47
CA GLN A 56 -8.95 13.28 0.88
C GLN A 56 -9.41 13.35 2.35
N PRO A 57 -10.72 13.24 2.65
CA PRO A 57 -11.16 12.95 4.01
C PRO A 57 -10.55 11.59 4.37
N GLN A 58 -9.92 11.50 5.56
CA GLN A 58 -9.24 10.29 6.02
C GLN A 58 -10.06 9.05 5.65
N PRO A 59 -9.51 8.07 4.92
CA PRO A 59 -10.20 6.80 4.74
C PRO A 59 -10.42 6.26 6.14
N GLN A 60 -11.70 6.04 6.49
CA GLN A 60 -12.07 5.32 7.69
C GLN A 60 -11.24 4.04 7.68
N GLN A 61 -10.28 3.96 8.61
CA GLN A 61 -9.58 2.74 8.90
C GLN A 61 -10.69 1.71 9.14
N HIS A 62 -10.79 0.74 8.24
CA HIS A 62 -11.67 -0.40 8.44
C HIS A 62 -11.32 -0.97 9.81
N ALA A 63 -12.20 -0.73 10.77
CA ALA A 63 -12.08 -1.24 12.11
C ALA A 63 -11.93 -2.76 12.00
N HIS A 64 -10.80 -3.30 12.46
CA HIS A 64 -10.79 -4.67 12.94
C HIS A 64 -11.74 -4.74 14.13
N PRO A 65 -12.83 -5.53 14.09
CA PRO A 65 -13.47 -5.94 15.33
C PRO A 65 -12.57 -7.01 15.95
N SER A 66 -11.59 -6.59 16.75
CA SER A 66 -10.99 -7.46 17.75
C SER A 66 -11.93 -7.52 18.95
N SER A 67 -12.91 -8.43 18.93
CA SER A 67 -13.45 -9.14 20.11
C SER A 67 -14.80 -9.79 19.80
N GLU A 68 -14.83 -11.11 19.66
CA GLU A 68 -15.95 -11.90 20.15
C GLU A 68 -15.36 -13.14 20.86
N PRO A 69 -15.78 -13.44 22.11
CA PRO A 69 -15.32 -14.62 22.83
C PRO A 69 -16.06 -15.87 22.34
N GLU A 70 -15.37 -17.02 22.39
CA GLU A 70 -15.91 -18.36 22.15
C GLU A 70 -17.22 -18.65 22.89
N PRO A 71 -18.10 -19.48 22.31
CA PRO A 71 -18.81 -20.54 23.02
C PRO A 71 -18.07 -21.88 22.99
#